data_AF-A0A6P6FTB2-F1
#
_entry.id   AF-A0A6P6FTB2-F1
#
_cell.length_a   1.000
_cell.length_b   1.000
_cell.length_c   1.000
_cell.angle_alpha   90.00
_cell.angle_beta   90.00
_cell.angle_gamma   90.00
#
_symmetry.space_group_name_H-M   'P 1'
#
loop_
_entity.id
_entity.type
_entity.pdbx_description
1 polymer ?
#
loop_
_entity_poly.entity_id
_entity_poly.type
_entity_poly.pdbx_seq_one_letter_code
_entity_poly.pdbx_strand_id
1 'polypeptide(L)'
;MGADQFDDFEPKERTQKLSFFNWWMFGIFIGSLFSNTFLVYIQDTVGFSLGYGLPTAGLTLSVIVFLVGTRFYRHKVPSGSPITGIAQVLLAAARKWKVPFPNDPKELHELSLEHYANKGKFRIDSTSSLRV
;
A
#
# COMPACT_ATOMS: atom_id res chain seq x y z
N MET A 1 -7.68 -2.08 0.91
CA MET A 1 -9.13 -2.10 1.20
C MET A 1 -9.88 -3.07 0.29
N GLY A 2 -10.18 -2.73 -0.96
CA GLY A 2 -11.00 -3.59 -1.84
C GLY A 2 -10.46 -5.01 -2.03
N ALA A 3 -9.17 -5.15 -2.32
CA ALA A 3 -8.51 -6.46 -2.43
C ALA A 3 -8.50 -7.30 -1.14
N ASP A 4 -8.77 -6.69 0.02
CA ASP A 4 -8.74 -7.34 1.32
C ASP A 4 -10.09 -7.91 1.75
N GLN A 5 -11.15 -7.61 0.99
CA GLN A 5 -12.51 -8.12 1.23
C GLN A 5 -12.73 -9.52 0.64
N PHE A 6 -11.86 -9.95 -0.28
CA PHE A 6 -11.91 -11.25 -0.95
C PHE A 6 -10.77 -12.13 -0.47
N ASP A 7 -11.08 -13.39 -0.16
CA ASP A 7 -10.08 -14.41 0.09
C ASP A 7 -9.36 -14.83 -1.21
N ASP A 8 -8.05 -15.04 -1.12
CA ASP A 8 -7.22 -15.47 -2.25
C ASP A 8 -7.12 -17.01 -2.34
N PHE A 9 -7.48 -17.72 -1.26
CA PHE A 9 -7.50 -19.18 -1.22
C PHE A 9 -8.83 -19.79 -1.71
N GLU A 10 -9.92 -19.01 -1.73
CA GLU A 10 -11.22 -19.42 -2.26
C GLU A 10 -11.34 -19.08 -3.76
N PRO A 11 -11.40 -20.07 -4.68
CA PRO A 11 -11.43 -19.82 -6.12
C PRO A 11 -12.56 -18.91 -6.59
N LYS A 12 -13.73 -18.97 -5.94
CA LYS A 12 -14.89 -18.13 -6.24
C LYS A 12 -14.64 -16.67 -5.90
N GLU A 13 -14.17 -16.38 -4.69
CA GLU A 13 -13.87 -15.01 -4.24
C GLU A 13 -12.71 -14.40 -5.03
N ARG A 14 -11.66 -15.18 -5.32
CA ARG A 14 -10.57 -14.77 -6.22
C ARG A 14 -11.06 -14.37 -7.62
N THR A 15 -12.09 -15.05 -8.15
CA THR A 15 -12.70 -14.68 -9.44
C THR A 15 -13.55 -13.41 -9.33
N GLN A 16 -14.31 -13.26 -8.25
CA GLN A 16 -15.09 -12.04 -7.98
C GLN A 16 -14.18 -10.81 -7.77
N LYS A 17 -13.03 -10.98 -7.11
CA LYS A 17 -11.99 -9.97 -6.92
C LYS A 17 -11.49 -9.39 -8.25
N LEU A 18 -11.21 -10.25 -9.23
CA LEU A 18 -10.80 -9.83 -10.57
C LEU A 18 -11.92 -9.05 -11.28
N SER A 19 -13.16 -9.53 -11.23
CA SER A 19 -14.32 -8.84 -11.80
C SER A 19 -14.55 -7.46 -11.16
N PHE A 20 -14.44 -7.36 -9.83
CA PHE A 20 -14.50 -6.11 -9.08
C PHE A 20 -13.44 -5.11 -9.55
N PHE A 21 -12.18 -5.55 -9.71
CA PHE A 21 -11.12 -4.65 -10.17
C PHE A 21 -11.29 -4.23 -11.64
N ASN A 22 -11.81 -5.08 -12.51
CA ASN A 22 -12.14 -4.71 -13.89
C ASN A 22 -13.21 -3.60 -13.94
N TRP A 23 -14.31 -3.75 -13.19
CA TRP A 23 -15.36 -2.73 -13.09
C TRP A 23 -14.88 -1.43 -12.42
N TRP A 24 -14.02 -1.53 -11.40
CA TRP A 24 -13.41 -0.38 -10.73
C TRP A 24 -12.50 0.43 -11.68
N MET A 25 -11.64 -0.24 -12.45
CA MET A 25 -10.80 0.39 -13.47
C MET A 25 -11.64 1.06 -14.57
N PHE A 26 -12.68 0.38 -15.08
CA PHE A 26 -13.62 0.93 -16.05
C PHE A 26 -14.32 2.20 -15.52
N GLY A 27 -14.78 2.17 -14.27
CA GLY A 27 -15.36 3.32 -13.58
C GLY A 27 -14.38 4.49 -13.42
N ILE A 28 -13.11 4.21 -13.11
CA ILE A 28 -12.05 5.24 -13.06
C ILE A 28 -11.81 5.88 -14.42
N PHE A 29 -11.74 5.09 -15.50
CA PHE A 29 -11.54 5.66 -16.85
C PHE A 29 -12.72 6.52 -17.29
N ILE A 30 -13.96 6.09 -17.07
CA ILE A 30 -15.16 6.91 -17.35
C ILE A 30 -15.20 8.16 -16.47
N GLY A 31 -14.93 8.04 -15.17
CA GLY A 31 -14.87 9.18 -14.25
C GLY A 31 -13.79 10.19 -14.63
N SER A 32 -12.63 9.73 -15.11
CA SER A 32 -11.57 10.56 -15.65
C SER A 32 -12.00 11.28 -16.93
N LEU A 33 -12.61 10.58 -17.89
CA LEU A 33 -13.12 11.20 -19.12
C LEU A 33 -14.18 12.27 -18.82
N PHE A 34 -15.12 11.97 -17.92
CA PHE A 34 -16.14 12.92 -17.45
C PHE A 34 -15.53 14.14 -16.74
N SER A 35 -14.52 13.92 -15.88
CA SER A 35 -13.83 15.01 -15.19
C SER A 35 -13.06 15.91 -16.15
N ASN A 36 -12.37 15.35 -17.14
CA ASN A 36 -11.57 16.12 -18.10
C ASN A 36 -12.42 16.81 -19.20
N THR A 37 -13.73 16.56 -19.27
CA THR A 37 -14.63 17.16 -20.26
C THR A 37 -15.74 17.97 -19.60
N PHE A 38 -16.68 17.30 -18.94
CA PHE A 38 -17.88 17.91 -18.37
C PHE A 38 -17.60 18.75 -17.12
N LEU A 39 -16.71 18.29 -16.23
CA LEU A 39 -16.38 19.07 -15.02
C LEU A 39 -15.62 20.35 -15.36
N VAL A 40 -14.63 20.28 -16.26
CA VAL A 40 -13.91 21.45 -16.79
C VAL A 40 -14.89 22.42 -17.47
N TYR A 41 -15.77 21.92 -18.34
CA TYR A 41 -16.81 22.75 -18.97
C TYR A 41 -17.69 23.49 -17.96
N ILE A 42 -18.08 22.85 -16.85
CA ILE A 42 -18.82 23.51 -15.76
C ILE A 42 -17.96 24.57 -15.05
N GLN A 43 -16.68 24.28 -14.77
CA GLN A 43 -15.77 25.22 -14.11
C GLN A 43 -15.58 26.50 -14.96
N ASP A 44 -15.37 26.34 -16.27
CA ASP A 44 -15.11 27.44 -17.19
C ASP A 44 -16.38 28.23 -17.59
N THR A 45 -17.52 27.55 -17.75
CA THR A 45 -18.75 28.16 -18.30
C THR A 45 -19.74 28.63 -17.23
N VAL A 46 -19.84 27.90 -16.11
CA VAL A 46 -20.84 28.13 -15.05
C VAL A 46 -20.19 28.62 -13.76
N GLY A 47 -18.93 28.24 -13.52
CA GLY A 47 -18.07 28.77 -12.46
C GLY A 47 -17.61 27.74 -11.44
N PHE A 48 -16.43 28.00 -10.89
CA PHE A 48 -15.71 27.14 -9.95
C PHE A 48 -16.54 26.67 -8.74
N SER A 49 -17.48 27.47 -8.22
CA SER A 49 -18.31 27.09 -7.07
C SER A 49 -19.13 25.81 -7.30
N LEU A 50 -19.72 25.65 -8.48
CA LEU A 50 -20.43 24.41 -8.85
C LEU A 50 -19.45 23.31 -9.29
N GLY A 51 -18.39 23.68 -9.98
CA GLY A 51 -17.34 22.76 -10.41
C GLY A 51 -16.56 22.09 -9.28
N TYR A 52 -16.46 22.71 -8.10
CA TYR A 52 -15.94 22.09 -6.87
C TYR A 52 -17.04 21.52 -5.97
N GLY A 53 -18.25 22.09 -5.99
CA GLY A 53 -19.39 21.56 -5.25
C GLY A 53 -19.75 20.13 -5.66
N LEU A 54 -19.73 19.81 -6.96
CA LEU A 54 -20.11 18.48 -7.46
C LEU A 54 -19.16 17.35 -6.98
N PRO A 55 -17.81 17.47 -7.07
CA PRO A 55 -16.89 16.51 -6.46
C PRO A 55 -17.00 16.43 -4.93
N THR A 56 -17.18 17.55 -4.23
CA THR A 56 -17.33 17.57 -2.76
C THR A 56 -18.58 16.83 -2.30
N ALA A 57 -19.71 16.99 -3.01
CA ALA A 57 -20.93 16.24 -2.76
C ALA A 57 -20.74 14.72 -3.00
N GLY A 58 -20.11 14.35 -4.12
CA GLY A 58 -19.78 12.96 -4.44
C GLY A 58 -18.86 12.29 -3.41
N LEU A 59 -17.83 13.01 -2.95
CA LEU A 59 -16.92 12.53 -1.90
C LEU A 59 -17.64 12.38 -0.55
N THR A 60 -18.51 13.33 -0.20
CA THR A 60 -19.32 13.29 1.04
C THR A 60 -20.25 12.07 1.04
N LEU A 61 -20.94 11.80 -0.07
CA LEU A 61 -21.76 10.60 -0.25
C LEU A 61 -20.93 9.32 -0.17
N SER A 62 -19.75 9.29 -0.79
CA SER A 62 -18.82 8.16 -0.72
C SER A 62 -18.38 7.85 0.72
N VAL A 63 -18.07 8.87 1.51
CA VAL A 63 -17.74 8.72 2.95
C VAL A 63 -18.92 8.19 3.75
N ILE A 64 -20.14 8.69 3.52
CA ILE A 64 -21.36 8.18 4.17
C ILE A 64 -21.57 6.69 3.85
N VAL A 65 -21.47 6.31 2.58
CA VAL A 65 -21.58 4.90 2.14
C VAL A 65 -20.50 4.02 2.75
N PHE A 66 -19.26 4.50 2.86
CA PHE A 66 -18.16 3.77 3.51
C PHE A 66 -18.39 3.58 5.02
N LEU A 67 -18.88 4.61 5.72
CA LEU A 67 -19.17 4.52 7.16
C LEU A 67 -20.34 3.57 7.45
N VAL A 68 -21.44 3.65 6.69
CA VAL A 68 -22.55 2.68 6.77
C VAL A 68 -22.09 1.27 6.36
N GLY A 69 -21.20 1.18 5.37
CA GLY A 69 -20.55 -0.06 4.93
C GLY A 69 -19.59 -0.68 5.93
N THR A 70 -19.08 0.08 6.90
CA THR A 70 -18.01 -0.36 7.82
C THR A 70 -18.38 -1.63 8.59
N ARG A 71 -19.64 -1.77 9.02
CA ARG A 71 -20.11 -2.95 9.75
C ARG A 71 -20.19 -4.25 8.89
N PHE A 72 -19.83 -4.19 7.61
CA PHE A 72 -19.73 -5.34 6.70
C PHE A 72 -18.29 -5.65 6.26
N TYR A 73 -17.28 -4.84 6.59
CA TYR A 73 -15.93 -5.01 6.03
C TYR A 73 -15.08 -6.06 6.78
N ARG A 74 -14.34 -6.85 6.01
CA ARG A 74 -13.29 -7.75 6.52
C ARG A 74 -12.07 -6.90 6.87
N HIS A 75 -11.82 -6.71 8.17
CA HIS A 75 -10.64 -6.01 8.67
C HIS A 75 -9.45 -6.98 8.76
N LYS A 76 -8.32 -6.64 8.12
CA LYS A 76 -7.05 -7.36 8.32
C LYS A 76 -6.29 -6.75 9.51
N VAL A 77 -5.56 -7.61 10.24
CA VAL A 77 -4.65 -7.16 11.30
C VAL A 77 -3.54 -6.27 10.74
N PRO A 78 -3.05 -5.25 11.48
CA PRO A 78 -1.97 -4.40 11.01
C PRO A 78 -0.67 -5.19 10.77
N SER A 79 -0.26 -5.31 9.51
CA SER A 79 1.08 -5.80 9.17
C SER A 79 2.12 -4.69 9.39
N GLY A 80 3.27 -5.03 9.97
CA GLY A 80 4.31 -4.06 10.34
C GLY A 80 4.91 -3.34 9.13
N SER A 81 5.22 -2.05 9.28
CA SER A 81 5.67 -1.21 8.16
C SER A 81 7.10 -1.53 7.69
N PRO A 82 7.33 -1.82 6.40
CA PRO A 82 8.68 -1.94 5.83
C PRO A 82 9.51 -0.66 6.05
N ILE A 83 8.86 0.51 6.04
CA ILE A 83 9.51 1.81 6.25
C ILE A 83 10.16 1.88 7.63
N THR A 84 9.54 1.32 8.68
CA THR A 84 10.16 1.30 10.01
C THR A 84 11.44 0.45 10.07
N GLY A 85 11.52 -0.64 9.29
CA GLY A 85 12.76 -1.42 9.16
C GLY A 85 13.86 -0.66 8.41
N ILE A 86 13.51 0.02 7.31
CA ILE A 86 14.45 0.86 6.54
C ILE A 86 14.97 2.01 7.43
N ALA A 87 14.07 2.70 8.15
CA ALA A 87 14.43 3.79 9.06
C ALA A 87 15.34 3.30 10.21
N GLN A 88 15.09 2.11 10.78
CA GLN A 88 15.96 1.50 11.79
C GLN A 88 17.38 1.26 11.25
N VAL A 89 17.51 0.71 10.04
CA VAL A 89 18.82 0.47 9.41
C VAL A 89 19.55 1.78 9.11
N LEU A 90 18.88 2.77 8.52
CA LEU A 90 19.46 4.09 8.21
C LEU A 90 19.93 4.82 9.48
N LEU A 91 19.11 4.83 10.54
CA LEU A 91 19.46 5.43 11.82
C LEU A 91 20.59 4.67 12.53
N ALA A 92 20.63 3.35 12.45
CA ALA A 92 21.72 2.54 13.00
C ALA A 92 23.04 2.80 12.27
N ALA A 93 23.03 2.84 10.93
CA ALA A 93 24.19 3.14 10.11
C ALA A 93 24.72 4.55 10.37
N ALA A 94 23.86 5.58 10.34
CA ALA A 94 24.25 6.96 10.62
C ALA A 94 24.86 7.13 12.03
N ARG A 95 24.30 6.46 13.04
CA ARG A 95 24.86 6.46 14.42
C ARG A 95 26.19 5.71 14.54
N LYS A 96 26.43 4.69 13.69
CA LYS A 96 27.61 3.82 13.74
C LYS A 96 28.70 4.16 12.71
N TRP A 97 28.54 5.20 11.88
CA TRP A 97 29.50 5.56 10.82
C TRP A 97 30.94 5.74 11.33
N LYS A 98 31.14 6.22 12.57
CA LYS A 98 32.48 6.38 13.17
C LYS A 98 33.05 5.12 13.86
N VAL A 99 32.36 3.98 13.78
CA VAL A 99 32.82 2.70 14.35
C VAL A 99 33.67 1.97 13.30
N PRO A 100 34.86 1.43 13.64
CA PRO A 100 35.66 0.65 12.70
C PRO A 100 34.91 -0.60 12.24
N PHE A 101 35.14 -1.02 11.00
CA PHE A 101 34.53 -2.23 10.44
C PHE A 101 35.08 -3.50 11.14
N PRO A 102 34.22 -4.44 11.58
CA PRO A 102 34.67 -5.69 12.21
C PRO A 102 35.50 -6.58 11.28
N ASN A 103 36.52 -7.25 11.81
CA ASN A 103 37.36 -8.17 11.03
C ASN A 103 36.71 -9.56 10.81
N ASP A 104 35.85 -10.03 11.74
CA ASP A 104 35.00 -11.21 11.53
C ASP A 104 33.57 -10.76 11.15
N PRO A 105 33.03 -11.18 9.98
CA PRO A 105 31.64 -10.94 9.61
C PRO A 105 30.60 -11.35 10.66
N LYS A 106 30.90 -12.30 11.56
CA LYS A 106 30.01 -12.75 12.64
C LYS A 106 29.73 -11.69 13.72
N GLU A 107 30.51 -10.61 13.77
CA GLU A 107 30.26 -9.47 14.67
C GLU A 107 29.21 -8.48 14.12
N LEU A 108 28.72 -8.70 12.88
CA LEU A 108 27.60 -7.96 12.32
C LEU A 108 26.27 -8.39 12.95
N HIS A 109 25.28 -7.50 12.90
CA HIS A 109 23.95 -7.75 13.46
C HIS A 109 23.15 -8.73 12.57
N GLU A 110 23.30 -10.03 12.81
CA GLU A 110 22.41 -11.08 12.31
C GLU A 110 21.27 -11.37 13.30
N LEU A 111 20.13 -11.83 12.78
CA LEU A 111 19.00 -12.32 13.58
C LEU A 111 19.07 -13.86 13.71
N SER A 112 18.46 -14.42 14.75
CA SER A 112 18.42 -15.88 14.92
C SER A 112 17.65 -16.57 13.78
N LEU A 113 18.06 -17.79 13.41
CA LEU A 113 17.38 -18.60 12.38
C LEU A 113 15.89 -18.82 12.71
N GLU A 114 15.55 -18.93 13.99
CA GLU A 114 14.17 -19.04 14.47
C GLU A 114 13.33 -17.80 14.10
N HIS A 115 13.89 -16.59 14.14
CA HIS A 115 13.19 -15.35 13.77
C HIS A 115 12.92 -15.27 12.26
N TYR A 116 13.80 -15.85 11.45
CA TYR A 116 13.57 -16.01 10.00
C TYR A 116 12.46 -17.05 9.74
N ALA A 117 12.56 -18.23 10.35
CA ALA A 117 11.59 -19.32 10.22
C ALA A 117 10.17 -18.91 10.66
N ASN A 118 10.03 -18.27 11.83
CA ASN A 118 8.75 -17.79 12.37
C ASN A 118 8.06 -16.79 11.41
N LYS A 119 8.84 -16.00 10.65
CA LYS A 119 8.32 -15.05 9.65
C LYS A 119 8.23 -15.61 8.23
N GLY A 120 8.45 -16.91 8.03
CA GLY A 120 8.43 -17.54 6.70
C GLY A 120 9.47 -16.97 5.74
N LYS A 121 10.60 -16.48 6.26
CA LYS A 121 11.70 -15.89 5.47
C LYS A 121 12.93 -16.78 5.52
N PHE A 122 13.71 -16.76 4.44
CA PHE A 122 15.01 -17.42 4.37
C PHE A 122 16.10 -16.42 4.77
N ARG A 123 17.16 -16.91 5.42
CA ARG A 123 18.42 -16.15 5.54
C ARG A 123 19.08 -16.11 4.17
N ILE A 124 19.68 -14.97 3.82
CA ILE A 124 20.57 -14.84 2.67
C ILE A 124 21.99 -14.92 3.22
N ASP A 125 22.76 -15.92 2.80
CA ASP A 125 24.13 -16.10 3.25
C ASP A 125 25.10 -15.11 2.55
N SER A 126 26.22 -14.81 3.18
CA SER A 126 27.18 -13.80 2.71
C SER A 126 27.98 -14.27 1.48
N THR A 127 27.58 -13.82 0.29
CA THR A 127 28.30 -14.10 -0.98
C THR A 127 29.63 -13.34 -1.06
N SER A 128 30.74 -14.06 -1.21
CA SER A 128 32.10 -13.50 -1.25
C SER A 128 32.48 -12.75 -2.55
N SER A 129 31.67 -12.85 -3.61
CA SER A 129 31.98 -12.33 -4.95
C SER A 129 31.77 -10.83 -5.14
N LEU A 130 31.28 -10.10 -4.14
CA LEU A 130 31.00 -8.66 -4.19
C LEU A 130 31.96 -7.82 -3.34
N ARG A 131 33.16 -8.33 -3.04
CA ARG A 131 34.28 -7.48 -2.60
C ARG A 131 34.86 -6.73 -3.80
N VAL A 132 34.60 -5.42 -3.83
CA VAL A 132 35.33 -4.40 -4.60
C VAL A 132 36.18 -3.61 -3.63
#